data_AF-A0A7C1LYG7-F1
#
_entry.id   AF-A0A7C1LYG7-F1
#
_cell.length_a   1.000
_cell.length_b   1.000
_cell.length_c   1.000
_cell.angle_alpha   90.00
_cell.angle_beta   90.00
_cell.angle_gamma   90.00
#
_symmetry.space_group_name_H-M   'P 1'
#
loop_
_entity.id
_entity.type
_entity.pdbx_description
1 polymer ?
#
loop_
_entity_poly.entity_id
_entity_poly.type
_entity_poly.pdbx_seq_one_letter_code
_entity_poly.pdbx_strand_id
1 'polypeptide(L)'
;STPAEGEPNPIEKVNVKPYLAVQLILMLSYLILLAVSWERMPETIAVHFNDQGIPDRFEPKAVGAFLIPVGIFLFILGLTYLGRDPVVLRIPKGNTKVARILLELLTAAQLIIWGALVYSLLYNAYSFSSPVLLEAMVIGIVGLIIVETARLILAQKI
;
A
#
# COMPACT_ATOMS: atom_id res chain seq x y z
N SER A 1 -22.31 -32.84 15.69
CA SER A 1 -22.96 -31.65 15.10
C SER A 1 -23.87 -32.13 13.99
N THR A 2 -25.15 -31.78 14.04
CA THR A 2 -26.04 -31.94 12.90
C THR A 2 -25.54 -31.04 11.76
N PRO A 3 -25.45 -31.51 10.52
CA PRO A 3 -25.15 -30.65 9.38
C PRO A 3 -26.20 -29.55 9.30
N ALA A 4 -25.79 -28.32 8.96
CA ALA A 4 -26.75 -27.27 8.67
C ALA A 4 -27.64 -27.73 7.49
N GLU A 5 -28.95 -27.78 7.70
CA GLU A 5 -29.92 -28.07 6.64
C GLU A 5 -30.07 -26.82 5.75
N GLY A 6 -29.91 -27.01 4.44
CA GLY A 6 -30.05 -25.96 3.42
C GLY A 6 -28.83 -25.87 2.49
N GLU A 7 -29.05 -25.46 1.25
CA GLU A 7 -27.94 -25.12 0.35
C GLU A 7 -27.19 -23.89 0.88
N PRO A 8 -25.86 -23.92 0.99
CA PRO A 8 -25.10 -22.77 1.43
C PRO A 8 -25.32 -21.61 0.46
N ASN A 9 -25.78 -20.46 0.97
CA ASN A 9 -25.92 -19.25 0.17
C ASN A 9 -24.55 -18.89 -0.44
N PRO A 10 -24.46 -18.57 -1.74
CA PRO A 10 -23.22 -18.18 -2.38
C PRO A 10 -22.64 -16.94 -1.68
N ILE A 11 -21.37 -17.00 -1.29
CA ILE A 11 -20.69 -15.86 -0.71
C ILE A 11 -20.52 -14.80 -1.80
N GLU A 12 -21.04 -13.60 -1.54
CA GLU A 12 -20.95 -12.48 -2.46
C GLU A 12 -19.48 -12.05 -2.64
N LYS A 13 -19.02 -12.02 -3.89
CA LYS A 13 -17.67 -11.58 -4.25
C LYS A 13 -17.60 -10.06 -4.30
N VAL A 14 -16.46 -9.50 -3.89
CA VAL A 14 -16.22 -8.06 -3.97
C VAL A 14 -15.54 -7.71 -5.29
N ASN A 15 -15.99 -6.63 -5.92
CA ASN A 15 -15.34 -6.11 -7.12
C ASN A 15 -14.02 -5.43 -6.78
N VAL A 16 -12.90 -6.12 -7.05
CA VAL A 16 -11.55 -5.61 -6.76
C VAL A 16 -10.94 -4.75 -7.87
N LYS A 17 -11.54 -4.75 -9.07
CA LYS A 17 -11.00 -4.09 -10.26
C LYS A 17 -10.64 -2.61 -10.06
N PRO A 18 -11.47 -1.75 -9.43
CA PRO A 18 -11.11 -0.33 -9.27
C PRO A 18 -9.87 -0.14 -8.40
N TYR A 19 -9.74 -0.93 -7.32
CA TYR A 19 -8.57 -0.89 -6.43
C TYR A 19 -7.30 -1.33 -7.16
N LEU A 20 -7.37 -2.45 -7.87
CA LEU A 20 -6.26 -2.95 -8.68
C LEU A 20 -5.83 -1.95 -9.75
N ALA A 21 -6.78 -1.27 -10.41
CA ALA A 21 -6.47 -0.26 -11.41
C ALA A 21 -5.67 0.91 -10.80
N VAL A 22 -6.09 1.44 -9.66
CA VAL A 22 -5.36 2.50 -8.95
C VAL A 22 -3.96 2.03 -8.52
N GLN A 23 -3.87 0.85 -7.93
CA GLN A 23 -2.61 0.27 -7.45
C GLN A 23 -1.62 0.01 -8.60
N LEU A 24 -2.11 -0.46 -9.75
CA LEU A 24 -1.30 -0.62 -10.96
C LEU A 24 -0.84 0.73 -11.51
N ILE A 25 -1.69 1.76 -11.52
CA ILE A 25 -1.30 3.11 -11.94
C ILE A 25 -0.18 3.65 -11.04
N LEU A 26 -0.28 3.48 -9.71
CA LEU A 26 0.75 3.89 -8.77
C LEU A 26 2.08 3.16 -9.01
N MET A 27 2.02 1.83 -9.18
CA MET A 27 3.21 1.04 -9.50
C MET A 27 3.85 1.47 -10.83
N LEU A 28 3.04 1.66 -11.88
CA LEU A 28 3.54 2.08 -13.19
C LEU A 28 4.13 3.49 -13.16
N SER A 29 3.49 4.44 -12.48
CA SER A 29 4.01 5.80 -12.36
C SER A 29 5.35 5.83 -11.61
N TYR A 30 5.50 5.01 -10.56
CA TYR A 30 6.78 4.83 -9.88
C TYR A 30 7.85 4.24 -10.79
N LEU A 31 7.53 3.17 -11.54
CA LEU A 31 8.50 2.52 -12.44
C LEU A 31 8.94 3.43 -13.59
N ILE A 32 8.02 4.26 -14.12
CA ILE A 32 8.36 5.28 -15.11
C ILE A 32 9.31 6.31 -14.51
N LEU A 33 9.01 6.81 -13.31
CA LEU A 33 9.88 7.76 -12.60
C LEU A 33 11.26 7.14 -12.33
N LEU A 34 11.31 5.90 -11.86
CA LEU A 34 12.55 5.15 -11.64
C LEU A 34 13.38 5.05 -12.90
N ALA A 35 12.76 4.68 -14.03
CA ALA A 35 13.47 4.53 -15.30
C ALA A 35 14.10 5.86 -15.76
N VAL A 36 13.39 6.98 -15.65
CA VAL A 36 13.93 8.29 -16.08
C VAL A 36 14.96 8.87 -15.10
N SER A 37 14.98 8.38 -13.86
CA SER A 37 15.90 8.85 -12.80
C SER A 37 17.08 7.91 -12.54
N TRP A 38 17.10 6.72 -13.16
CA TRP A 38 18.05 5.65 -12.85
C TRP A 38 19.52 6.09 -12.93
N GLU A 39 19.90 6.75 -14.03
CA GLU A 39 21.27 7.20 -14.29
C GLU A 39 21.70 8.38 -13.39
N ARG A 40 20.74 9.04 -12.73
CA ARG A 40 21.03 10.16 -11.83
C ARG A 40 21.30 9.71 -10.40
N MET A 41 20.89 8.49 -10.04
CA MET A 41 21.09 7.97 -8.69
C MET A 41 22.49 7.38 -8.54
N PRO A 42 23.17 7.62 -7.40
CA PRO A 42 24.38 6.91 -7.03
C PRO A 42 24.11 5.41 -6.85
N GLU A 43 25.16 4.58 -6.90
CA GLU A 43 25.04 3.13 -6.70
C GLU A 43 24.48 2.76 -5.31
N THR A 44 24.76 3.59 -4.30
CA THR A 44 24.21 3.45 -2.94
C THR A 44 23.29 4.62 -2.65
N ILE A 45 22.04 4.33 -2.29
CA ILE A 45 20.98 5.32 -2.10
C ILE A 45 20.43 5.31 -0.68
N ALA A 46 19.91 6.46 -0.24
CA ALA A 46 19.15 6.59 1.00
C ALA A 46 17.75 5.95 0.86
N VAL A 47 17.41 5.00 1.74
CA VAL A 47 16.11 4.31 1.74
C VAL A 47 15.26 4.59 2.98
N HIS A 48 15.85 5.19 4.00
CA HIS A 48 15.18 5.60 5.23
C HIS A 48 15.73 6.96 5.67
N PHE A 49 14.86 7.72 6.32
CA PHE A 49 15.13 9.06 6.84
C PHE A 49 14.65 9.10 8.28
N ASN A 50 15.43 9.71 9.16
CA ASN A 50 15.01 9.95 10.54
C ASN A 50 13.93 11.05 10.62
N ASP A 51 13.50 11.37 11.84
CA ASP A 51 12.52 12.43 12.13
C ASP A 51 13.00 13.84 11.74
N GLN A 52 14.31 14.02 11.55
CA GLN A 52 14.92 15.26 11.04
C GLN A 52 15.03 15.28 9.51
N GLY A 53 14.57 14.24 8.81
CA GLY A 53 14.70 14.10 7.36
C GLY A 53 16.13 13.80 6.89
N ILE A 54 17.00 13.34 7.79
CA ILE A 54 18.39 12.97 7.48
C ILE A 54 18.43 11.48 7.11
N PRO A 55 19.06 11.11 5.99
CA PRO A 55 19.30 9.70 5.66
C PRO A 55 20.08 8.97 6.75
N ASP A 56 19.54 7.84 7.21
CA ASP A 56 20.17 7.01 8.25
C ASP A 56 20.25 5.51 7.89
N ARG A 57 19.65 5.10 6.76
CA ARG A 57 19.84 3.77 6.16
C ARG A 57 20.00 3.86 4.65
N PHE A 58 20.86 2.98 4.14
CA PHE A 58 21.28 2.98 2.75
C PHE A 58 21.28 1.58 2.17
N GLU A 59 21.00 1.47 0.88
CA GLU A 59 20.98 0.21 0.13
C GLU A 59 21.56 0.42 -1.27
N PRO A 60 22.04 -0.64 -1.94
CA PRO A 60 22.31 -0.60 -3.37
C PRO A 60 21.06 -0.16 -4.15
N LYS A 61 21.20 0.69 -5.17
CA LYS A 61 20.04 1.24 -5.91
C LYS A 61 19.15 0.16 -6.55
N ALA A 62 19.74 -0.95 -6.98
CA ALA A 62 19.01 -2.12 -7.48
C ALA A 62 18.12 -2.77 -6.41
N VAL A 63 18.52 -2.72 -5.15
CA VAL A 63 17.73 -3.24 -4.02
C VAL A 63 16.72 -2.19 -3.56
N GLY A 64 17.21 -1.00 -3.21
CA GLY A 64 16.44 0.06 -2.57
C GLY A 64 15.40 0.72 -3.48
N ALA A 65 15.74 0.98 -4.75
CA ALA A 65 14.87 1.68 -5.68
C ALA A 65 14.11 0.76 -6.63
N PHE A 66 14.47 -0.53 -6.72
CA PHE A 66 13.78 -1.48 -7.59
C PHE A 66 13.19 -2.66 -6.82
N LEU A 67 14.03 -3.54 -6.25
CA LEU A 67 13.57 -4.81 -5.68
C LEU A 67 12.56 -4.61 -4.54
N ILE A 68 12.88 -3.76 -3.57
CA ILE A 68 12.00 -3.49 -2.42
C ILE A 68 10.66 -2.86 -2.88
N PRO A 69 10.65 -1.75 -3.64
CA PRO A 69 9.44 -1.15 -4.20
C PRO A 69 8.54 -2.14 -4.96
N VAL A 70 9.13 -2.89 -5.90
CA VAL A 70 8.38 -3.85 -6.73
C VAL A 70 7.82 -4.98 -5.87
N GLY A 71 8.62 -5.51 -4.93
CA GLY A 71 8.17 -6.54 -4.01
C GLY A 71 6.96 -6.09 -3.17
N ILE A 72 7.01 -4.87 -2.63
CA ILE A 72 5.91 -4.31 -1.83
C ILE A 72 4.66 -4.08 -2.69
N PHE A 73 4.81 -3.49 -3.89
CA PHE A 73 3.65 -3.29 -4.79
C PHE A 73 3.01 -4.60 -5.22
N LEU A 74 3.80 -5.61 -5.59
CA LEU A 74 3.29 -6.93 -5.95
C LEU A 74 2.62 -7.63 -4.76
N PHE A 75 3.18 -7.49 -3.56
CA PHE A 75 2.57 -8.03 -2.35
C PHE A 75 1.19 -7.42 -2.11
N ILE A 76 1.05 -6.08 -2.17
CA ILE A 76 -0.23 -5.41 -1.98
C ILE A 76 -1.23 -5.78 -3.09
N LEU A 77 -0.80 -5.77 -4.36
CA LEU A 77 -1.63 -6.22 -5.48
C LEU A 77 -2.14 -7.65 -5.30
N GLY A 78 -1.28 -8.55 -4.80
CA GLY A 78 -1.63 -9.92 -4.45
C GLY A 78 -2.72 -9.97 -3.37
N LEU A 79 -2.56 -9.23 -2.27
CA LEU A 79 -3.56 -9.14 -1.21
C LEU A 79 -4.90 -8.58 -1.72
N THR A 80 -4.86 -7.53 -2.52
CA THR A 80 -6.07 -6.93 -3.14
C THR A 80 -6.78 -7.94 -4.05
N TYR A 81 -6.03 -8.66 -4.88
CA TYR A 81 -6.59 -9.69 -5.76
C TYR A 81 -7.26 -10.82 -4.96
N LEU A 82 -6.62 -11.29 -3.88
CA LEU A 82 -7.19 -12.30 -3.00
C LEU A 82 -8.44 -11.79 -2.27
N GLY A 83 -8.51 -10.49 -1.98
CA GLY A 83 -9.68 -9.84 -1.36
C GLY A 83 -10.95 -9.82 -2.18
N ARG A 84 -10.94 -10.33 -3.42
CA ARG A 84 -12.16 -10.63 -4.19
C ARG A 84 -13.05 -11.66 -3.50
N ASP A 85 -12.43 -12.53 -2.69
CA ASP A 85 -13.07 -13.58 -1.92
C ASP A 85 -12.82 -13.32 -0.43
N PRO A 86 -13.85 -12.85 0.31
CA PRO A 86 -13.74 -12.58 1.73
C PRO A 86 -13.28 -13.77 2.57
N VAL A 87 -13.52 -15.01 2.13
CA VAL A 87 -13.12 -16.22 2.85
C VAL A 87 -11.62 -16.43 2.81
N VAL A 88 -10.98 -16.12 1.68
CA VAL A 88 -9.52 -16.25 1.51
C VAL A 88 -8.78 -15.33 2.50
N LEU A 89 -9.33 -14.14 2.74
CA LEU A 89 -8.82 -13.20 3.73
C LEU A 89 -9.35 -13.46 5.16
N ARG A 90 -10.05 -14.58 5.39
CA ARG A 90 -10.63 -14.96 6.68
C ARG A 90 -11.53 -13.88 7.30
N ILE A 91 -12.25 -13.14 6.46
CA ILE A 91 -13.16 -12.09 6.91
C ILE A 91 -14.38 -12.75 7.59
N PRO A 92 -14.70 -12.38 8.84
CA PRO A 92 -15.80 -12.99 9.58
C PRO A 92 -17.10 -12.97 8.78
N LYS A 93 -17.74 -14.13 8.67
CA LYS A 93 -19.03 -14.34 7.98
C LYS A 93 -19.06 -13.89 6.51
N GLY A 94 -17.89 -13.69 5.88
CA GLY A 94 -17.82 -13.16 4.52
C GLY A 94 -18.39 -11.74 4.37
N ASN A 95 -18.31 -10.92 5.42
CA ASN A 95 -18.87 -9.57 5.43
C ASN A 95 -18.24 -8.69 4.33
N THR A 96 -19.00 -8.44 3.25
CA THR A 96 -18.52 -7.69 2.08
C THR A 96 -18.24 -6.23 2.37
N LYS A 97 -18.86 -5.63 3.40
CA LYS A 97 -18.54 -4.26 3.85
C LYS A 97 -17.15 -4.20 4.47
N VAL A 98 -16.82 -5.16 5.35
CA VAL A 98 -15.47 -5.26 5.94
C VAL A 98 -14.43 -5.52 4.85
N ALA A 99 -14.74 -6.39 3.88
CA ALA A 99 -13.88 -6.62 2.73
C ALA A 99 -13.58 -5.34 1.92
N ARG A 100 -14.59 -4.51 1.64
CA ARG A 100 -14.38 -3.22 0.95
C ARG A 100 -13.50 -2.27 1.75
N ILE A 101 -13.73 -2.15 3.06
CA ILE A 101 -12.89 -1.30 3.93
C ILE A 101 -11.43 -1.79 3.91
N LEU A 102 -11.20 -3.10 3.94
CA LEU A 102 -9.84 -3.64 3.81
C LEU A 102 -9.20 -3.35 2.45
N LEU A 103 -9.94 -3.43 1.35
CA LEU A 103 -9.43 -3.08 0.01
C LEU A 103 -9.09 -1.58 -0.10
N GLU A 104 -9.91 -0.72 0.51
CA GLU A 104 -9.65 0.71 0.61
C GLU A 104 -8.39 0.99 1.43
N LEU A 105 -8.23 0.33 2.59
CA LEU A 105 -7.04 0.41 3.41
C LEU A 105 -5.78 -0.03 2.65
N LEU A 106 -5.83 -1.17 1.93
CA LEU A 106 -4.71 -1.64 1.11
C LEU A 106 -4.35 -0.63 0.00
N THR A 107 -5.35 -0.01 -0.62
CA THR A 107 -5.13 1.01 -1.66
C THR A 107 -4.52 2.28 -1.07
N ALA A 108 -5.02 2.75 0.07
CA ALA A 108 -4.49 3.92 0.74
C ALA A 108 -3.07 3.69 1.29
N ALA A 109 -2.80 2.50 1.84
CA ALA A 109 -1.45 2.10 2.26
C ALA A 109 -0.47 2.12 1.08
N GLN A 110 -0.87 1.58 -0.08
CA GLN A 110 -0.03 1.63 -1.28
C GLN A 110 0.22 3.06 -1.77
N LEU A 111 -0.77 3.97 -1.68
CA LEU A 111 -0.60 5.38 -2.03
C LEU A 111 0.45 6.07 -1.14
N ILE A 112 0.42 5.81 0.16
CA ILE A 112 1.40 6.34 1.13
C ILE A 112 2.79 5.79 0.83
N ILE A 113 2.91 4.47 0.67
CA ILE A 113 4.18 3.82 0.34
C ILE A 113 4.71 4.36 -0.97
N TRP A 114 3.86 4.51 -1.98
CA TRP A 114 4.22 5.14 -3.25
C TRP A 114 4.80 6.54 -3.04
N GLY A 115 4.16 7.38 -2.22
CA GLY A 115 4.67 8.70 -1.88
C GLY A 115 6.06 8.67 -1.23
N ALA A 116 6.28 7.73 -0.30
CA ALA A 116 7.57 7.57 0.39
C ALA A 116 8.68 7.14 -0.56
N LEU A 117 8.36 6.21 -1.46
CA LEU A 117 9.29 5.72 -2.47
C LEU A 117 9.60 6.80 -3.52
N VAL A 118 8.60 7.58 -3.93
CA VAL A 118 8.80 8.76 -4.80
C VAL A 118 9.69 9.79 -4.10
N TYR A 119 9.45 10.09 -2.83
CA TYR A 119 10.30 11.00 -2.06
C TYR A 119 11.75 10.51 -2.03
N SER A 120 11.98 9.26 -1.65
CA SER A 120 13.32 8.65 -1.62
C SER A 120 14.00 8.73 -2.98
N LEU A 121 13.28 8.41 -4.06
CA LEU A 121 13.83 8.49 -5.42
C LEU A 121 14.19 9.93 -5.79
N LEU A 122 13.31 10.90 -5.51
CA LEU A 122 13.56 12.31 -5.80
C LEU A 122 14.75 12.87 -4.99
N TYR A 123 14.87 12.46 -3.72
CA TYR A 123 16.02 12.80 -2.89
C TYR A 123 17.32 12.29 -3.51
N ASN A 124 17.36 11.01 -3.89
CA ASN A 124 18.59 10.39 -4.39
C ASN A 124 18.98 10.84 -5.81
N ALA A 125 18.00 11.14 -6.67
CA ALA A 125 18.25 11.49 -8.07
C ALA A 125 18.36 13.00 -8.32
N TYR A 126 17.74 13.83 -7.48
CA TYR A 126 17.63 15.27 -7.69
C TYR A 126 17.94 16.11 -6.46
N SER A 127 18.40 15.50 -5.36
CA SER A 127 18.66 16.16 -4.08
C SER A 127 17.42 16.90 -3.54
N PHE A 128 16.23 16.43 -3.90
CA PHE A 128 14.97 17.00 -3.42
C PHE A 128 14.79 16.69 -1.93
N SER A 129 14.60 17.71 -1.11
CA SER A 129 14.27 17.55 0.30
C SER A 129 13.19 18.55 0.71
N SER A 130 12.18 18.05 1.43
CA SER A 130 11.10 18.85 1.98
C SER A 130 10.64 18.26 3.33
N PRO A 131 10.99 18.90 4.46
CA PRO A 131 10.52 18.49 5.78
C PRO A 131 9.00 18.54 5.89
N VAL A 132 8.37 19.58 5.30
CA VAL A 132 6.92 19.74 5.28
C VAL A 132 6.22 18.56 4.61
N LEU A 133 6.77 18.05 3.50
CA LEU A 133 6.21 16.88 2.83
C LEU A 133 6.35 15.62 3.69
N LEU A 134 7.50 15.40 4.33
CA LEU A 134 7.70 14.28 5.25
C LEU A 134 6.74 14.33 6.44
N GLU A 135 6.57 15.49 7.06
CA GLU A 135 5.62 15.70 8.15
C GLU A 135 4.18 15.45 7.70
N ALA A 136 3.79 15.99 6.55
CA ALA A 136 2.45 15.78 5.98
C ALA A 136 2.18 14.29 5.71
N MET A 137 3.19 13.54 5.25
CA MET A 137 3.09 12.10 5.07
C MET A 137 2.90 11.35 6.38
N VAL A 138 3.65 11.69 7.43
CA VAL A 138 3.51 11.07 8.76
C VAL A 138 2.11 11.35 9.34
N ILE A 139 1.65 12.61 9.28
CA ILE A 139 0.32 13.00 9.73
C ILE A 139 -0.75 12.26 8.92
N GLY A 140 -0.57 12.15 7.59
CA GLY A 140 -1.46 11.42 6.71
C GLY A 140 -1.57 9.93 7.06
N ILE A 141 -0.44 9.28 7.38
CA ILE A 141 -0.39 7.88 7.85
C ILE A 141 -1.20 7.71 9.12
N VAL A 142 -0.95 8.57 10.12
CA VAL A 142 -1.64 8.50 11.42
C VAL A 142 -3.14 8.72 11.25
N GLY A 143 -3.53 9.74 10.47
CA GLY A 143 -4.92 10.02 10.15
C GLY A 143 -5.61 8.86 9.45
N LEU A 144 -4.97 8.24 8.46
CA LEU A 144 -5.48 7.07 7.76
C LEU A 144 -5.72 5.90 8.73
N ILE A 145 -4.73 5.57 9.56
CA ILE A 145 -4.83 4.46 10.52
C ILE A 145 -6.02 4.68 11.46
N ILE A 146 -6.18 5.89 11.99
CA ILE A 146 -7.28 6.23 12.91
C ILE A 146 -8.63 6.08 12.20
N VAL A 147 -8.78 6.67 11.01
CA VAL A 147 -10.05 6.64 10.25
C VAL A 147 -10.42 5.21 9.88
N GLU A 148 -9.49 4.44 9.32
CA GLU A 148 -9.77 3.07 8.88
C GLU A 148 -10.02 2.13 10.06
N THR A 149 -9.32 2.31 11.18
CA THR A 149 -9.60 1.56 12.42
C THR A 149 -11.01 1.84 12.93
N ALA A 150 -11.43 3.11 12.97
CA ALA A 150 -12.78 3.48 13.38
C ALA A 150 -13.84 2.88 12.44
N ARG A 151 -13.62 2.92 11.13
CA ARG A 151 -14.52 2.32 10.12
C ARG A 151 -14.63 0.81 10.27
N LEU A 152 -13.52 0.11 10.51
CA LEU A 152 -13.49 -1.34 10.75
C LEU A 152 -14.28 -1.71 12.02
N ILE A 153 -14.05 -1.00 13.12
CA ILE A 153 -14.78 -1.24 14.39
C ILE A 153 -16.28 -1.04 14.19
N LEU A 154 -16.69 0.03 13.50
CA LEU A 154 -18.11 0.31 13.25
C LEU A 154 -18.75 -0.73 12.30
N ALA A 155 -17.99 -1.25 11.33
CA ALA A 155 -18.49 -2.25 10.39
C ALA A 155 -18.62 -3.66 11.00
N GLN A 156 -17.89 -3.96 12.08
CA GLN A 156 -18.00 -5.24 12.80
C GLN A 156 -19.18 -5.30 13.78
N LYS A 157 -19.72 -4.14 14.18
CA LYS A 157 -20.86 -4.03 15.12
C LYS A 157 -22.23 -4.20 14.43
N ILE A 158 -22.25 -4.33 13.10
CA ILE A 158 -23.44 -4.47 12.24
C ILE A 158 -23.42 -5.88 11.66
#